data_AF-I5C7S2-F1
#
_entry.id   AF-I5C7S2-F1
#
_cell.length_a   1.000
_cell.length_b   1.000
_cell.length_c   1.000
_cell.angle_alpha   90.00
_cell.angle_beta   90.00
_cell.angle_gamma   90.00
#
_symmetry.space_group_name_H-M   'P 1'
#
loop_
_entity.id
_entity.type
_entity.pdbx_description
1 polymer ?
#
loop_
_entity_poly.entity_id
_entity_poly.type
_entity_poly.pdbx_seq_one_letter_code
_entity_poly.pdbx_strand_id
1 'polypeptide(L)'
;MRDLPHNIHLIGLIGMLCLLLTPLRSSQAQSQLPAAGWRYHLAYLEGARLTGDAQRVFVQGPHSLLLTFPLEDRWKTFTKQDALREQRLSQSLYAPAQELLLLAYPDGRLHLLGQTRERILNALANATPRPEILSLHLAQDAPFALAGLSNGLAVIDLERTLLSDTFLNIGPGGTALPIQHASYRDATTSLLIPPAYCWAAAPKTSGISAPGLVCHPPQESVFFVPNFLTREALSP
;
A
#
# COMPACT_ATOMS: atom_id res chain seq x y z
N MET A 1 16.21 -84.65 30.05
CA MET A 1 15.62 -83.57 30.86
C MET A 1 16.59 -82.41 30.85
N ARG A 2 16.26 -81.33 30.15
CA ARG A 2 16.99 -80.06 30.22
C ARG A 2 16.03 -79.09 30.87
N ASP A 3 16.31 -78.74 32.12
CA ASP A 3 15.53 -77.78 32.88
C ASP A 3 15.62 -76.43 32.17
N LEU A 4 14.50 -75.98 31.60
CA LEU A 4 14.42 -74.62 31.07
C LEU A 4 14.56 -73.65 32.25
N PRO A 5 15.52 -72.71 32.23
CA PRO A 5 15.69 -71.78 33.33
C PRO A 5 14.48 -70.86 33.40
N HIS A 6 13.85 -70.78 34.58
CA HIS A 6 12.68 -69.93 34.88
C HIS A 6 12.90 -68.42 34.67
N ASN A 7 14.10 -68.00 34.25
CA ASN A 7 14.50 -66.60 34.08
C ASN A 7 14.17 -66.01 32.69
N ILE A 8 13.71 -66.82 31.73
CA ILE A 8 13.44 -66.37 30.35
C ILE A 8 12.31 -65.32 30.31
N HIS A 9 11.28 -65.47 31.14
CA HIS A 9 10.18 -64.51 31.22
C HIS A 9 10.60 -63.17 31.86
N LEU A 10 11.51 -63.20 32.83
CA LEU A 10 12.02 -62.00 33.50
C LEU A 10 12.90 -61.17 32.56
N ILE A 11 13.76 -61.82 31.78
CA ILE A 11 14.62 -61.16 30.79
C ILE A 11 13.78 -60.51 29.68
N GLY A 12 12.72 -61.20 29.22
CA GLY A 12 11.78 -60.65 28.24
C GLY A 12 11.04 -59.41 28.76
N LEU A 13 10.60 -59.44 30.02
CA LEU A 13 9.85 -58.33 30.62
C LEU A 13 10.74 -57.11 30.90
N ILE A 14 11.99 -57.32 31.32
CA ILE A 14 12.98 -56.25 31.46
C ILE A 14 13.34 -55.64 30.10
N GLY A 15 13.54 -56.47 29.07
CA GLY A 15 13.81 -55.98 27.71
C GLY A 15 12.67 -55.15 27.15
N MET A 16 11.42 -55.59 27.34
CA MET A 16 10.22 -54.86 26.91
C MET A 16 10.06 -53.53 27.67
N LEU A 17 10.33 -53.51 28.98
CA LEU A 17 10.29 -52.29 29.78
C LEU A 17 11.38 -51.28 29.37
N CYS A 18 12.60 -51.75 29.08
CA CYS A 18 13.67 -50.90 28.55
C CYS A 18 13.32 -50.32 27.18
N LEU A 19 12.68 -51.10 26.30
CA LEU A 19 12.25 -50.62 24.98
C LEU A 19 11.16 -49.52 25.10
N LEU A 20 10.21 -49.69 26.02
CA LEU A 20 9.14 -48.73 26.31
C LEU A 20 9.62 -47.41 26.94
N LEU A 21 10.81 -47.40 27.54
CA LEU A 21 11.41 -46.21 28.17
C LEU A 21 12.29 -45.37 27.22
N THR A 22 12.55 -45.84 25.99
CA THR A 22 13.38 -45.11 25.01
C THR A 22 12.75 -43.88 24.34
N PRO A 23 11.43 -43.73 24.11
CA PRO A 23 10.90 -42.58 23.37
C PRO A 23 10.86 -41.26 24.18
N LEU A 24 11.17 -41.27 25.48
CA LEU A 24 11.13 -40.07 26.33
C LEU A 24 12.32 -39.12 26.15
N ARG A 25 13.35 -39.48 25.37
CA ARG A 25 14.56 -38.66 25.20
C ARG A 25 14.65 -37.87 23.89
N SER A 26 13.66 -37.98 23.01
CA SER A 26 13.75 -37.41 21.64
C SER A 26 13.01 -36.07 21.45
N SER A 27 12.46 -35.45 22.50
CA SER A 27 11.61 -34.25 22.36
C SER A 27 12.35 -32.90 22.41
N GLN A 28 13.68 -32.88 22.30
CA GLN A 28 14.48 -31.64 22.33
C GLN A 28 14.92 -31.17 20.94
N ALA A 29 14.12 -31.44 19.90
CA ALA A 29 14.31 -30.89 18.56
C ALA A 29 13.39 -29.69 18.27
N GLN A 30 12.79 -29.08 19.30
CA GLN A 30 12.22 -27.75 19.16
C GLN A 30 13.38 -26.76 19.14
N SER A 31 13.95 -26.58 17.94
CA SER A 31 14.81 -25.44 17.63
C SER A 31 14.17 -24.20 18.25
N GLN A 32 14.81 -23.65 19.27
CA GLN A 32 14.58 -22.27 19.68
C GLN A 32 15.03 -21.42 18.51
N LEU A 33 14.19 -21.31 17.47
CA LEU A 33 14.26 -20.22 16.53
C LEU A 33 14.05 -18.98 17.41
N PRO A 34 15.09 -18.17 17.68
CA PRO A 34 14.88 -16.95 18.44
C PRO A 34 13.79 -16.19 17.70
N ALA A 35 12.73 -15.78 18.39
CA ALA A 35 11.64 -15.02 17.78
C ALA A 35 12.15 -13.73 17.10
N ALA A 36 13.39 -13.32 17.41
CA ALA A 36 14.16 -12.25 16.78
C ALA A 36 14.87 -12.62 15.46
N GLY A 37 14.71 -13.83 14.93
CA GLY A 37 15.44 -14.35 13.77
C GLY A 37 14.72 -14.21 12.42
N TRP A 38 13.50 -13.68 12.38
CA TRP A 38 12.78 -13.48 11.12
C TRP A 38 13.49 -12.44 10.25
N ARG A 39 14.28 -12.94 9.30
CA ARG A 39 14.91 -12.13 8.25
C ARG A 39 14.01 -12.10 7.04
N TYR A 40 13.65 -10.89 6.60
CA TYR A 40 12.95 -10.71 5.35
C TYR A 40 13.95 -10.80 4.19
N HIS A 41 13.74 -11.79 3.31
CA HIS A 41 14.43 -11.88 2.04
C HIS A 41 13.58 -11.16 0.99
N LEU A 42 14.05 -10.01 0.51
CA LEU A 42 13.38 -9.28 -0.55
C LEU A 42 13.71 -9.93 -1.89
N ALA A 43 12.70 -10.25 -2.68
CA ALA A 43 12.90 -10.69 -4.05
C ALA A 43 13.32 -9.47 -4.89
N TYR A 44 14.60 -9.37 -5.23
CA TYR A 44 15.17 -8.27 -6.02
C TYR A 44 14.81 -8.33 -7.52
N LEU A 45 14.19 -9.42 -7.97
CA LEU A 45 13.91 -9.68 -9.39
C LEU A 45 12.56 -9.15 -9.86
N GLU A 46 11.74 -8.63 -8.94
CA GLU A 46 10.41 -8.12 -9.28
C GLU A 46 10.46 -6.62 -9.54
N GLY A 47 9.56 -6.13 -10.40
CA GLY A 47 9.49 -4.72 -10.77
C GLY A 47 9.37 -3.82 -9.56
N ALA A 48 10.30 -2.88 -9.40
CA ALA A 48 10.30 -1.90 -8.34
C ALA A 48 9.81 -0.54 -8.83
N ARG A 49 9.02 0.16 -8.02
CA ARG A 49 8.68 1.57 -8.24
C ARG A 49 9.66 2.44 -7.46
N LEU A 50 10.15 3.49 -8.11
CA LEU A 50 11.05 4.46 -7.51
C LEU A 50 10.30 5.77 -7.30
N THR A 51 10.48 6.36 -6.13
CA THR A 51 10.05 7.74 -5.85
C THR A 51 11.06 8.38 -4.92
N GLY A 52 11.21 9.70 -4.94
CA GLY A 52 12.22 10.35 -4.11
C GLY A 52 12.65 11.71 -4.64
N ASP A 53 13.76 12.18 -4.11
CA ASP A 53 14.47 13.38 -4.53
C ASP A 53 15.97 13.10 -4.65
N ALA A 54 16.78 14.16 -4.75
CA ALA A 54 18.24 14.03 -4.85
C ALA A 54 18.90 13.47 -3.58
N GLN A 55 18.23 13.53 -2.43
CA GLN A 55 18.77 13.17 -1.12
C GLN A 55 18.27 11.79 -0.66
N ARG A 56 17.09 11.37 -1.14
CA ARG A 56 16.38 10.18 -0.66
C ARG A 56 15.72 9.49 -1.84
N VAL A 57 15.98 8.20 -2.02
CA VAL A 57 15.27 7.37 -2.98
C VAL A 57 14.54 6.25 -2.24
N PHE A 58 13.23 6.19 -2.45
CA PHE A 58 12.38 5.13 -1.98
C PHE A 58 12.16 4.12 -3.10
N VAL A 59 12.42 2.85 -2.81
CA VAL A 59 12.25 1.72 -3.72
C VAL A 59 11.13 0.86 -3.16
N GLN A 60 9.97 0.90 -3.80
CA GLN A 60 8.85 0.03 -3.49
C GLN A 60 8.99 -1.26 -4.29
N GLY A 61 9.25 -2.36 -3.61
CA GLY A 61 9.08 -3.72 -4.14
C GLY A 61 7.67 -4.25 -3.84
N PRO A 62 7.32 -5.45 -4.34
CA PRO A 62 5.96 -5.99 -4.18
C PRO A 62 5.55 -6.25 -2.73
N HIS A 63 6.54 -6.47 -1.85
CA HIS A 63 6.33 -6.79 -0.44
C HIS A 63 7.14 -5.91 0.53
N SER A 64 7.73 -4.82 0.05
CA SER A 64 8.67 -4.02 0.84
C SER A 64 8.83 -2.60 0.35
N LEU A 65 9.29 -1.74 1.26
CA LEU A 65 9.75 -0.40 0.94
C LEU A 65 11.19 -0.26 1.44
N LEU A 66 12.11 0.04 0.54
CA LEU A 66 13.49 0.36 0.87
C LEU A 66 13.69 1.87 0.76
N LEU A 67 14.41 2.46 1.70
CA LEU A 67 14.93 3.81 1.59
C LEU A 67 16.44 3.73 1.43
N THR A 68 16.96 4.45 0.43
CA THR A 68 18.38 4.66 0.25
C THR A 68 18.69 6.15 0.25
N PHE A 69 19.82 6.51 0.84
CA PHE A 69 20.41 7.85 0.80
C PHE A 69 21.55 7.82 -0.22
N PRO A 70 21.35 8.32 -1.46
CA PRO A 70 22.32 8.13 -2.54
C PRO A 70 23.71 8.70 -2.24
N LEU A 71 23.78 9.73 -1.39
CA LEU A 71 25.03 10.42 -1.05
C LEU A 71 25.82 9.76 0.09
N GLU A 72 25.22 8.85 0.84
CA GLU A 72 25.82 8.32 2.07
C GLU A 72 26.11 6.81 2.01
N ASP A 73 25.73 6.14 0.92
CA ASP A 73 25.73 4.67 0.78
C ASP A 73 25.08 3.95 1.99
N ARG A 74 24.05 4.60 2.56
CA ARG A 74 23.27 4.07 3.67
C ARG A 74 21.92 3.60 3.16
N TRP A 75 21.62 2.34 3.47
CA TRP A 75 20.37 1.67 3.11
C TRP A 75 19.58 1.41 4.39
N LYS A 76 18.32 1.81 4.40
CA LYS A 76 17.37 1.50 5.48
C LYS A 76 16.15 0.81 4.89
N THR A 77 15.93 -0.44 5.29
CA THR A 77 14.72 -1.17 4.93
C THR A 77 13.59 -0.77 5.85
N PHE A 78 12.43 -0.44 5.30
CA PHE A 78 11.19 -0.30 6.05
C PHE A 78 10.36 -1.56 5.89
N THR A 79 10.10 -2.23 7.02
CA THR A 79 9.20 -3.37 7.09
C THR A 79 7.95 -3.02 7.92
N LYS A 80 7.07 -4.00 8.12
CA LYS A 80 5.95 -3.86 9.06
C LYS A 80 6.40 -3.53 10.49
N GLN A 81 7.61 -3.95 10.87
CA GLN A 81 8.19 -3.63 12.17
C GLN A 81 8.65 -2.17 12.27
N ASP A 82 8.94 -1.54 11.13
CA ASP A 82 9.53 -0.19 11.03
C ASP A 82 8.49 0.89 10.64
N ALA A 83 7.21 0.65 10.93
CA ALA A 83 6.04 1.51 10.68
C ALA A 83 5.21 1.25 9.42
N LEU A 84 5.55 0.29 8.54
CA LEU A 84 4.58 -0.10 7.50
C LEU A 84 3.37 -0.81 8.11
N ARG A 85 2.17 -0.52 7.63
CA ARG A 85 0.95 -1.18 8.13
C ARG A 85 0.73 -2.55 7.50
N GLU A 86 1.05 -2.67 6.22
CA GLU A 86 0.99 -3.92 5.47
C GLU A 86 2.22 -4.13 4.61
N GLN A 87 2.40 -5.38 4.18
CA GLN A 87 3.51 -5.77 3.31
C GLN A 87 3.29 -5.37 1.85
N ARG A 88 2.04 -5.42 1.35
CA ARG A 88 1.75 -5.17 -0.07
C ARG A 88 1.36 -3.71 -0.27
N LEU A 89 2.15 -2.99 -1.05
CA LEU A 89 1.89 -1.61 -1.47
C LEU A 89 1.40 -1.62 -2.92
N SER A 90 0.36 -0.84 -3.22
CA SER A 90 -0.10 -0.64 -4.60
C SER A 90 0.66 0.49 -5.28
N GLN A 91 0.79 1.63 -4.60
CA GLN A 91 1.48 2.82 -5.10
C GLN A 91 2.29 3.50 -3.99
N SER A 92 3.30 4.27 -4.38
CA SER A 92 4.05 5.17 -3.50
C SER A 92 4.39 6.46 -4.23
N LEU A 93 4.45 7.55 -3.47
CA LEU A 93 4.75 8.88 -3.98
C LEU A 93 5.42 9.70 -2.88
N TYR A 94 6.60 10.25 -3.16
CA TYR A 94 7.33 11.13 -2.25
C TYR A 94 7.12 12.59 -2.64
N ALA A 95 6.62 13.39 -1.70
CA ALA A 95 6.39 14.82 -1.82
C ALA A 95 7.54 15.59 -1.14
N PRO A 96 8.55 16.08 -1.89
CA PRO A 96 9.74 16.69 -1.29
C PRO A 96 9.44 17.98 -0.53
N ALA A 97 8.51 18.81 -1.04
CA ALA A 97 8.16 20.08 -0.40
C ALA A 97 7.56 19.90 1.01
N GLN A 98 6.82 18.80 1.24
CA GLN A 98 6.23 18.46 2.54
C GLN A 98 7.07 17.43 3.31
N GLU A 99 8.18 16.96 2.73
CA GLU A 99 8.97 15.81 3.19
C GLU A 99 8.10 14.59 3.57
N LEU A 100 7.10 14.30 2.75
CA LEU A 100 6.07 13.31 3.06
C LEU A 100 6.06 12.18 2.03
N LEU A 101 6.09 10.95 2.50
CA LEU A 101 5.88 9.75 1.70
C LEU A 101 4.44 9.29 1.79
N LEU A 102 3.73 9.34 0.67
CA LEU A 102 2.39 8.80 0.52
C LEU A 102 2.49 7.35 0.03
N LEU A 103 1.88 6.44 0.77
CA LEU A 103 1.78 5.02 0.46
C LEU A 103 0.32 4.64 0.25
N ALA A 104 0.01 3.93 -0.82
CA ALA A 104 -1.30 3.36 -1.06
C ALA A 104 -1.28 1.85 -0.87
N TYR A 105 -2.34 1.35 -0.27
CA TYR A 105 -2.58 -0.08 -0.08
C TYR A 105 -3.64 -0.61 -1.05
N PRO A 106 -3.63 -1.92 -1.37
CA PRO A 106 -4.61 -2.55 -2.25
C PRO A 106 -6.07 -2.40 -1.78
N ASP A 107 -6.28 -2.18 -0.49
CA ASP A 107 -7.61 -1.99 0.10
C ASP A 107 -8.10 -0.54 0.06
N GLY A 108 -7.36 0.36 -0.60
CA GLY A 108 -7.70 1.78 -0.71
C GLY A 108 -7.23 2.63 0.47
N ARG A 109 -6.57 2.06 1.50
CA ARG A 109 -5.97 2.89 2.55
C ARG A 109 -4.81 3.71 1.99
N LEU A 110 -4.72 4.94 2.46
CA LEU A 110 -3.56 5.81 2.23
C LEU A 110 -2.82 6.00 3.54
N HIS A 111 -1.50 5.96 3.49
CA HIS A 111 -0.64 6.17 4.65
C HIS A 111 0.40 7.22 4.33
N LEU A 112 0.34 8.31 5.08
CA LEU A 112 1.17 9.49 4.95
C LEU A 112 2.24 9.41 6.02
N LEU A 113 3.49 9.24 5.60
CA LEU A 113 4.66 9.06 6.44
C LEU A 113 5.64 10.22 6.22
N GLY A 114 5.75 11.11 7.20
CA GLY A 114 6.79 12.13 7.28
C GLY A 114 7.74 11.88 8.45
N GLN A 115 8.73 12.75 8.64
CA GLN A 115 9.69 12.61 9.76
C GLN A 115 9.03 12.69 11.14
N THR A 116 8.05 13.58 11.28
CA THR A 116 7.38 13.88 12.56
C THR A 116 5.87 13.67 12.51
N ARG A 117 5.34 13.25 11.37
CA ARG A 117 3.89 13.13 11.12
C ARG A 117 3.61 11.77 10.49
N GLU A 118 2.68 11.03 11.07
CA GLU A 118 2.13 9.80 10.51
C GLU A 118 0.61 9.93 10.51
N ARG A 119 -0.04 9.65 9.37
CA ARG A 119 -1.51 9.59 9.30
C ARG A 119 -1.98 8.55 8.31
N ILE A 120 -3.03 7.82 8.69
CA ILE A 120 -3.72 6.88 7.83
C ILE A 120 -5.07 7.47 7.45
N LEU A 121 -5.39 7.44 6.16
CA LEU A 121 -6.70 7.83 5.63
C LEU A 121 -7.43 6.57 5.19
N ASN A 122 -8.57 6.31 5.82
CA ASN A 122 -9.40 5.14 5.56
C ASN A 122 -10.64 5.46 4.71
N ALA A 123 -10.85 6.74 4.36
CA ALA A 123 -12.06 7.19 3.66
C ALA A 123 -12.33 6.41 2.36
N LEU A 124 -11.30 6.17 1.53
CA LEU A 124 -11.43 5.35 0.32
C LEU A 124 -11.65 3.87 0.64
N ALA A 125 -10.95 3.33 1.65
CA ALA A 125 -11.10 1.93 2.07
C ALA A 125 -12.51 1.60 2.61
N ASN A 126 -13.18 2.60 3.18
CA ASN A 126 -14.52 2.52 3.73
C ASN A 126 -15.62 2.88 2.71
N ALA A 127 -15.25 3.35 1.52
CA ALA A 127 -16.21 3.69 0.47
C ALA A 127 -16.91 2.44 -0.10
N THR A 128 -18.15 2.61 -0.57
CA THR A 128 -18.92 1.56 -1.25
C THR A 128 -19.47 2.11 -2.58
N PRO A 129 -19.06 1.55 -3.74
CA PRO A 129 -18.04 0.52 -3.91
C PRO A 129 -16.64 1.02 -3.51
N ARG A 130 -15.80 0.11 -3.02
CA ARG A 130 -14.41 0.43 -2.66
C ARG A 130 -13.58 0.63 -3.93
N PRO A 131 -12.96 1.81 -4.13
CA PRO A 131 -12.05 2.02 -5.25
C PRO A 131 -10.68 1.38 -5.03
N GLU A 132 -10.06 0.93 -6.11
CA GLU A 132 -8.62 0.62 -6.14
C GLU A 132 -7.84 1.88 -6.53
N ILE A 133 -6.69 2.11 -5.89
CA ILE A 133 -5.80 3.22 -6.24
C ILE A 133 -4.85 2.74 -7.34
N LEU A 134 -5.04 3.28 -8.54
CA LEU A 134 -4.32 2.88 -9.75
C LEU A 134 -3.05 3.70 -9.96
N SER A 135 -3.03 4.96 -9.50
CA SER A 135 -1.88 5.85 -9.62
C SER A 135 -1.88 6.95 -8.58
N LEU A 136 -0.70 7.51 -8.32
CA LEU A 136 -0.48 8.67 -7.45
C LEU A 136 0.40 9.68 -8.18
N HIS A 137 0.03 10.95 -8.14
CA HIS A 137 0.75 12.03 -8.80
C HIS A 137 0.80 13.29 -7.95
N LEU A 138 1.95 13.94 -7.89
CA LEU A 138 2.06 15.27 -7.27
C LEU A 138 1.52 16.33 -8.21
N ALA A 139 0.78 17.28 -7.64
CA ALA A 139 0.57 18.56 -8.30
C ALA A 139 1.88 19.35 -8.32
N GLN A 140 2.24 19.93 -9.46
CA GLN A 140 3.54 20.61 -9.58
C GLN A 140 3.56 21.95 -8.84
N ASP A 141 2.43 22.66 -8.83
CA ASP A 141 2.33 24.03 -8.30
C ASP A 141 1.34 24.15 -7.13
N ALA A 142 1.05 23.03 -6.46
CA ALA A 142 0.09 23.00 -5.36
C ALA A 142 0.41 21.92 -4.32
N PRO A 143 0.03 22.12 -3.04
CA PRO A 143 0.36 21.20 -1.95
C PRO A 143 -0.63 20.02 -1.86
N PHE A 144 -1.00 19.42 -2.99
CA PHE A 144 -1.87 18.25 -3.03
C PHE A 144 -1.35 17.18 -3.97
N ALA A 145 -1.76 15.94 -3.73
CA ALA A 145 -1.58 14.82 -4.63
C ALA A 145 -2.91 14.41 -5.25
N LEU A 146 -2.85 13.87 -6.46
CA LEU A 146 -3.97 13.25 -7.15
C LEU A 146 -3.81 11.73 -7.09
N ALA A 147 -4.89 11.04 -6.74
CA ALA A 147 -4.98 9.59 -6.82
C ALA A 147 -5.97 9.19 -7.91
N GLY A 148 -5.46 8.54 -8.96
CA GLY A 148 -6.30 7.90 -9.97
C GLY A 148 -6.92 6.63 -9.40
N LEU A 149 -8.24 6.49 -9.50
CA LEU A 149 -9.00 5.39 -8.93
C LEU A 149 -9.62 4.52 -10.02
N SER A 150 -10.01 3.29 -9.67
CA SER A 150 -10.78 2.41 -10.56
C SER A 150 -12.16 2.95 -10.95
N ASN A 151 -12.68 3.96 -10.24
CA ASN A 151 -13.98 4.55 -10.48
C ASN A 151 -13.98 6.10 -10.45
N GLY A 152 -12.81 6.75 -10.49
CA GLY A 152 -12.76 8.19 -10.24
C GLY A 152 -11.39 8.77 -9.94
N LEU A 153 -11.42 9.94 -9.29
CA LEU A 153 -10.25 10.70 -8.85
C LEU A 153 -10.38 11.04 -7.37
N ALA A 154 -9.27 11.02 -6.63
CA ALA A 154 -9.18 11.56 -5.28
C ALA A 154 -8.13 12.67 -5.21
N VAL A 155 -8.42 13.72 -4.43
CA VAL A 155 -7.52 14.82 -4.12
C VAL A 155 -7.09 14.72 -2.67
N ILE A 156 -5.79 14.65 -2.45
CA ILE A 156 -5.19 14.45 -1.12
C ILE A 156 -4.44 15.74 -0.78
N ASP A 157 -4.91 16.45 0.24
CA ASP A 157 -4.24 17.63 0.78
C ASP A 157 -3.03 17.17 1.62
N LEU A 158 -1.82 17.51 1.16
CA LEU A 158 -0.58 17.05 1.77
C LEU A 158 -0.19 17.90 2.99
N GLU A 159 -0.62 19.16 3.05
CA GLU A 159 -0.37 20.03 4.20
C GLU A 159 -1.24 19.64 5.39
N ARG A 160 -2.52 19.41 5.13
CA ARG A 160 -3.51 19.02 6.13
C ARG A 160 -3.56 17.51 6.35
N THR A 161 -2.83 16.75 5.54
CA THR A 161 -2.75 15.28 5.58
C THR A 161 -4.13 14.62 5.54
N LEU A 162 -5.00 15.05 4.63
CA LEU A 162 -6.39 14.57 4.55
C LEU A 162 -6.83 14.31 3.11
N LEU A 163 -7.88 13.50 2.97
CA LEU A 163 -8.58 13.37 1.70
C LEU A 163 -9.51 14.58 1.55
N SER A 164 -9.17 15.50 0.64
CA SER A 164 -9.92 16.74 0.44
C SER A 164 -11.22 16.47 -0.28
N ASP A 165 -11.12 15.80 -1.42
CA ASP A 165 -12.24 15.61 -2.34
C ASP A 165 -12.12 14.29 -3.09
N THR A 166 -13.27 13.77 -3.52
CA THR A 166 -13.35 12.61 -4.40
C THR A 166 -14.36 12.89 -5.50
N PHE A 167 -14.04 12.45 -6.71
CA PHE A 167 -14.87 12.62 -7.89
C PHE A 167 -15.11 11.27 -8.51
N LEU A 168 -16.38 10.91 -8.71
CA LEU A 168 -16.74 9.72 -9.47
C LEU A 168 -16.64 10.03 -10.96
N ASN A 169 -16.03 9.12 -11.70
CA ASN A 169 -15.95 9.20 -13.15
C ASN A 169 -16.96 8.23 -13.74
N ILE A 170 -18.06 8.76 -14.28
CA ILE A 170 -19.19 7.97 -14.76
C ILE A 170 -19.28 8.07 -16.28
N GLY A 171 -19.15 6.92 -16.94
CA GLY A 171 -19.31 6.74 -18.37
C GLY A 171 -20.74 6.41 -18.80
N PRO A 172 -20.93 6.10 -20.09
CA PRO A 172 -22.24 5.73 -20.63
C PRO A 172 -22.88 4.58 -19.85
N GLY A 173 -24.21 4.67 -19.69
CA GLY A 173 -24.97 3.66 -18.94
C GLY A 173 -24.69 3.62 -17.44
N GLY A 174 -24.04 4.64 -16.87
CA GLY A 174 -23.75 4.70 -15.43
C GLY A 174 -22.53 3.86 -15.03
N THR A 175 -21.68 3.49 -15.98
CA THR A 175 -20.50 2.66 -15.72
C THR A 175 -19.38 3.46 -15.06
N ALA A 176 -18.69 2.88 -14.09
CA ALA A 176 -17.51 3.50 -13.49
C ALA A 176 -16.33 3.43 -14.46
N LEU A 177 -15.68 4.56 -14.71
CA LEU A 177 -14.53 4.66 -15.60
C LEU A 177 -13.22 4.85 -14.80
N PRO A 178 -12.21 3.98 -15.01
CA PRO A 178 -10.96 4.09 -14.28
C PRO A 178 -10.13 5.28 -14.76
N ILE A 179 -9.48 5.97 -13.82
CA ILE A 179 -8.48 7.00 -14.12
C ILE A 179 -7.11 6.39 -13.87
N GLN A 180 -6.38 6.09 -14.95
CA GLN A 180 -5.07 5.46 -14.85
C GLN A 180 -3.96 6.47 -14.55
N HIS A 181 -4.11 7.71 -14.98
CA HIS A 181 -3.12 8.76 -14.76
C HIS A 181 -3.83 10.10 -14.57
N ALA A 182 -3.28 10.94 -13.71
CA ALA A 182 -3.74 12.30 -13.51
C ALA A 182 -2.55 13.23 -13.33
N SER A 183 -2.60 14.45 -13.86
CA SER A 183 -1.56 15.45 -13.62
C SER A 183 -2.16 16.81 -13.43
N TYR A 184 -1.56 17.63 -12.57
CA TYR A 184 -1.94 19.01 -12.35
C TYR A 184 -0.76 19.94 -12.56
N ARG A 185 -0.95 20.95 -13.42
CA ARG A 185 0.01 22.01 -13.72
C ARG A 185 -0.75 23.27 -14.13
N ASP A 186 -0.31 24.45 -13.68
CA ASP A 186 -0.87 25.74 -14.14
C ASP A 186 -2.41 25.81 -14.06
N ALA A 187 -2.99 25.31 -12.95
CA ALA A 187 -4.44 25.21 -12.75
C ALA A 187 -5.19 24.32 -13.78
N THR A 188 -4.48 23.42 -14.46
CA THR A 188 -5.04 22.50 -15.45
C THR A 188 -4.84 21.06 -14.97
N THR A 189 -5.92 20.27 -15.00
CA THR A 189 -5.92 18.86 -14.58
C THR A 189 -6.08 17.94 -15.79
N SER A 190 -5.01 17.28 -16.21
CA SER A 190 -5.09 16.30 -17.32
C SER A 190 -5.34 14.89 -16.79
N LEU A 191 -6.21 14.12 -17.45
CA LEU A 191 -6.60 12.77 -17.03
C LEU A 191 -6.39 11.77 -18.17
N LEU A 192 -6.00 10.54 -17.82
CA LEU A 192 -5.94 9.43 -18.76
C LEU A 192 -7.05 8.42 -18.42
N ILE A 193 -8.05 8.30 -19.31
CA ILE A 193 -9.25 7.48 -19.11
C ILE A 193 -9.39 6.52 -20.31
N PRO A 194 -8.86 5.29 -20.23
CA PRO A 194 -8.89 4.37 -21.37
C PRO A 194 -10.32 4.12 -21.87
N PRO A 195 -10.52 3.96 -23.20
CA PRO A 195 -9.53 4.01 -24.28
C PRO A 195 -9.17 5.43 -24.78
N ALA A 196 -9.70 6.48 -24.17
CA ALA A 196 -9.58 7.86 -24.65
C ALA A 196 -8.62 8.73 -23.79
N TYR A 197 -8.07 9.78 -24.39
CA TYR A 197 -7.36 10.83 -23.66
C TYR A 197 -8.36 11.96 -23.37
N CYS A 198 -8.53 12.35 -22.10
CA CYS A 198 -9.44 13.43 -21.72
C CYS A 198 -8.67 14.54 -21.02
N TRP A 199 -8.80 15.78 -21.50
CA TRP A 199 -8.19 16.95 -20.84
C TRP A 199 -9.24 17.71 -20.04
N ALA A 200 -8.93 18.08 -18.79
CA ALA A 200 -9.64 19.14 -18.10
C ALA A 200 -8.72 20.35 -17.89
N ALA A 201 -9.17 21.52 -18.29
CA ALA A 201 -8.72 22.74 -17.66
C ALA A 201 -9.75 23.13 -16.61
N ALA A 202 -9.31 23.37 -15.37
CA ALA A 202 -10.19 23.73 -14.28
C ALA A 202 -9.73 25.06 -13.68
N PRO A 203 -10.28 26.22 -14.10
CA PRO A 203 -9.90 27.47 -13.49
C PRO A 203 -10.29 27.49 -12.01
N LYS A 204 -9.32 27.91 -11.18
CA LYS A 204 -9.42 28.00 -9.73
C LYS A 204 -10.42 29.10 -9.33
N THR A 205 -11.69 28.76 -9.11
CA THR A 205 -12.64 29.70 -8.46
C THR A 205 -12.74 29.40 -6.97
N SER A 206 -11.76 29.85 -6.17
CA SER A 206 -11.81 30.15 -4.71
C SER A 206 -12.68 29.27 -3.76
N GLY A 207 -12.91 28.03 -4.13
CA GLY A 207 -13.77 27.06 -3.49
C GLY A 207 -13.63 25.80 -4.33
N ILE A 208 -13.41 24.66 -3.69
CA ILE A 208 -13.12 23.42 -4.40
C ILE A 208 -14.44 22.94 -5.05
N SER A 209 -14.80 23.51 -6.19
CA SER A 209 -15.90 23.07 -7.03
C SER A 209 -15.37 22.17 -8.14
N ALA A 210 -16.14 21.13 -8.45
CA ALA A 210 -15.73 20.10 -9.40
C ALA A 210 -15.35 20.71 -10.77
N PRO A 211 -14.26 20.25 -11.39
CA PRO A 211 -13.86 20.70 -12.72
C PRO A 211 -14.92 20.28 -13.76
N GLY A 212 -15.35 21.23 -14.59
CA GLY A 212 -16.04 20.92 -15.84
C GLY A 212 -15.03 20.35 -16.84
N LEU A 213 -15.09 19.04 -17.10
CA LEU A 213 -14.25 18.37 -18.08
C LEU A 213 -14.81 18.56 -19.48
N VAL A 214 -13.94 18.93 -20.44
CA VAL A 214 -14.29 19.03 -21.86
C VAL A 214 -13.50 17.99 -22.63
N CYS A 215 -14.16 16.89 -22.98
CA CYS A 215 -13.59 15.83 -23.82
C CYS A 215 -13.70 16.22 -25.31
N HIS A 216 -12.62 16.13 -26.07
CA HIS A 216 -12.58 16.39 -27.51
C HIS A 216 -11.80 15.29 -28.25
N PRO A 217 -12.25 14.81 -29.43
CA PRO A 217 -13.41 13.93 -29.71
C PRO A 217 -12.98 12.49 -30.17
N PRO A 218 -13.92 11.52 -30.39
CA PRO A 218 -15.38 11.68 -30.46
C PRO A 218 -16.21 10.91 -29.42
N GLN A 219 -17.17 11.68 -28.87
CA GLN A 219 -18.58 11.33 -28.68
C GLN A 219 -19.07 10.58 -27.43
N GLU A 220 -18.43 10.66 -26.27
CA GLU A 220 -19.13 10.29 -25.03
C GLU A 220 -18.89 11.32 -23.92
N SER A 221 -19.98 11.91 -23.44
CA SER A 221 -19.98 12.87 -22.34
C SER A 221 -19.57 12.15 -21.06
N VAL A 222 -18.41 12.51 -20.52
CA VAL A 222 -17.92 12.02 -19.23
C VAL A 222 -18.33 13.02 -18.15
N PHE A 223 -19.04 12.55 -17.13
CA PHE A 223 -19.48 13.39 -16.03
C PHE A 223 -18.68 13.09 -14.77
N PHE A 224 -18.17 14.15 -14.13
CA PHE A 224 -17.56 14.06 -12.82
C PHE A 224 -18.55 14.55 -11.78
N VAL A 225 -19.03 13.63 -10.95
CA VAL A 225 -19.92 13.95 -9.85
C VAL A 225 -19.08 14.05 -8.58
N PRO A 226 -19.04 15.21 -7.91
CA PRO A 226 -18.39 15.30 -6.60
C PRO A 226 -19.10 14.31 -5.67
N ASN A 227 -18.33 13.36 -5.14
CA ASN A 227 -18.85 12.38 -4.21
C ASN A 227 -18.77 12.98 -2.82
N PHE A 228 -19.92 13.17 -2.16
CA PHE A 228 -20.01 13.65 -0.78
C PHE A 228 -19.61 12.57 0.23
N LEU A 229 -18.57 11.78 -0.06
CA LEU A 229 -17.90 10.97 0.93
C LEU A 229 -17.14 11.93 1.86
N THR A 230 -17.91 12.50 2.78
CA THR A 230 -17.53 13.17 4.05
C THR A 230 -16.12 13.77 4.09
N ARG A 231 -16.05 15.11 4.19
CA ARG A 231 -14.96 15.75 4.95
C ARG A 231 -14.79 14.93 6.23
N GLU A 232 -13.64 14.28 6.40
CA GLU A 232 -13.27 13.75 7.71
C GLU A 232 -13.38 14.92 8.68
N ALA A 233 -14.45 14.92 9.48
CA ALA A 233 -14.64 15.90 10.52
C ALA A 233 -13.41 15.80 11.41
N LEU A 234 -12.74 16.94 11.60
CA LEU A 234 -11.66 17.11 12.54
C LEU A 234 -12.13 16.54 13.89
N SER A 235 -11.72 15.31 14.22
CA SER A 235 -11.72 14.89 15.60
C SER A 235 -10.48 15.55 16.24
N PRO A 236 -10.64 16.29 17.35
CA PRO A 236 -9.52 16.87 18.07
C PRO A 236 -8.56 15.80 18.59
#